data_AF-A0A3N4UQ91-F1
#
_entry.id   AF-A0A3N4UQ91-F1
#
_cell.length_a   1.000
_cell.length_b   1.000
_cell.length_c   1.000
_cell.angle_alpha   90.00
_cell.angle_beta   90.00
_cell.angle_gamma   90.00
#
_symmetry.space_group_name_H-M   'P 1'
#
loop_
_entity.id
_entity.type
_entity.pdbx_description
1 polymer ?
#
loop_
_entity_poly.entity_id
_entity_poly.type
_entity_poly.pdbx_seq_one_letter_code
_entity_poly.pdbx_strand_id
1 'polypeptide(L)'
;MTAATIFQAPRHRGVGWRHALRHLWFRSPDDAEPMINEVAVRIRAGILLFIPLFMLYTLLDVVYGSRWEVTGNVIQDTFDTDFDGRVLYMVEAVRRVYDYTVQSRLLAYAFFEMIVAMFPATTRLSPTVWIASLLAANKPPVWKPLAPKRMAWSIGATMIAVCWIFFNPDTFAGWVNTVTMHEWLPTTSNYMPRWIPLVAVGVCVGFMWMETVLGVCVGCELHALLAKLGVFKQECEACNNLDFGAPPSSP
;
A
#
# COMPACT_ATOMS: atom_id res chain seq x y z
N MET A 1 -3.64 1.83 61.31
CA MET A 1 -2.65 2.42 60.40
C MET A 1 -2.22 1.33 59.41
N THR A 2 -3.14 0.92 58.53
CA THR A 2 -3.16 1.21 57.07
C THR A 2 -1.95 0.67 56.32
N ALA A 3 -2.06 -0.61 55.93
CA ALA A 3 -1.25 -1.23 54.90
C ALA A 3 -1.57 -0.56 53.55
N ALA A 4 -0.57 0.10 52.97
CA ALA A 4 -0.66 0.66 51.62
C ALA A 4 -0.60 -0.49 50.61
N THR A 5 -1.77 -0.92 50.14
CA THR A 5 -1.90 -1.78 48.97
C THR A 5 -1.46 -0.98 47.75
N ILE A 6 -0.19 -1.11 47.37
CA ILE A 6 0.32 -0.58 46.10
C ILE A 6 -0.45 -1.31 44.99
N PHE A 7 -1.40 -0.61 44.37
CA PHE A 7 -2.02 -1.01 43.11
C PHE A 7 -0.92 -1.17 42.06
N GLN A 8 -0.43 -2.40 41.86
CA GLN A 8 0.40 -2.71 40.71
C GLN A 8 -0.49 -2.61 39.47
N ALA A 9 -0.31 -1.54 38.68
CA ALA A 9 -0.89 -1.45 37.35
C ALA A 9 -0.54 -2.74 36.57
N PRO A 10 -1.49 -3.34 35.83
CA PRO A 10 -1.22 -4.54 35.06
C PRO A 10 -0.03 -4.26 34.13
N ARG A 11 1.07 -5.00 34.31
CA ARG A 11 2.20 -4.95 33.38
C ARG A 11 1.69 -5.45 32.04
N HIS A 12 1.33 -4.53 31.15
CA HIS A 12 1.07 -4.80 29.74
C HIS A 12 2.37 -5.28 29.08
N ARG A 13 2.70 -6.56 29.26
CA ARG A 13 3.85 -7.19 28.62
C ARG A 13 3.53 -7.44 27.15
N GLY A 14 4.50 -7.20 26.28
CA GLY A 14 4.44 -7.68 24.91
C GLY A 14 4.38 -9.20 24.84
N VAL A 15 4.01 -9.72 23.67
CA VAL A 15 3.85 -11.16 23.40
C VAL A 15 5.19 -11.93 23.46
N GLY A 16 6.30 -11.21 23.30
CA GLY A 16 7.65 -11.75 23.35
C GLY A 16 8.09 -12.41 22.05
N TRP A 17 9.42 -12.51 21.86
CA TRP A 17 10.05 -12.98 20.63
C TRP A 17 9.69 -14.43 20.25
N ARG A 18 9.52 -15.30 21.24
CA ARG A 18 9.15 -16.72 21.00
C ARG A 18 7.76 -16.83 20.37
N HIS A 19 6.81 -16.02 20.84
CA HIS A 19 5.47 -15.97 20.26
C HIS A 19 5.53 -15.39 18.84
N ALA A 20 6.20 -14.24 18.67
CA ALA A 20 6.35 -13.60 17.36
C ALA A 20 6.98 -14.53 16.29
N LEU A 21 7.93 -15.39 16.66
CA LEU A 21 8.53 -16.35 15.73
C LEU A 21 7.61 -17.54 15.38
N ARG A 22 6.71 -17.93 16.29
CA ARG A 22 5.87 -19.14 16.12
C ARG A 22 4.50 -18.82 15.51
N HIS A 23 3.91 -17.72 15.94
CA HIS A 23 2.56 -17.29 15.61
C HIS A 23 2.52 -15.99 14.80
N LEU A 24 3.68 -15.36 14.55
CA LEU A 24 3.77 -14.07 13.85
C LEU A 24 2.88 -13.03 14.52
N TRP A 25 2.09 -12.33 13.74
CA TRP A 25 1.11 -11.35 14.21
C TRP A 25 -0.23 -11.97 14.61
N PHE A 26 -0.39 -13.30 14.61
CA PHE A 26 -1.64 -13.94 15.00
C PHE A 26 -1.65 -14.30 16.49
N ARG A 27 -2.84 -14.30 17.10
CA ARG A 27 -3.00 -14.66 18.51
C ARG A 27 -2.79 -16.15 18.74
N SER A 28 -3.68 -16.96 18.16
CA SER A 28 -3.66 -18.43 18.22
C SER A 28 -4.16 -19.01 16.89
N PRO A 29 -3.64 -20.16 16.44
CA PRO A 29 -4.20 -20.87 15.29
C PRO A 29 -5.57 -21.51 15.56
N ASP A 30 -5.93 -21.69 16.84
CA ASP A 30 -7.16 -22.37 17.26
C ASP A 30 -8.36 -21.42 17.42
N ASP A 31 -8.18 -20.11 17.18
CA ASP A 31 -9.25 -19.13 17.29
C ASP A 31 -10.28 -19.36 16.17
N ALA A 32 -11.57 -19.43 16.53
CA ALA A 32 -12.68 -19.61 15.58
C ALA A 32 -12.71 -18.49 14.52
N GLU A 33 -12.37 -17.26 14.93
CA GLU A 33 -12.06 -16.17 14.03
C GLU A 33 -10.58 -15.75 14.19
N PRO A 34 -9.78 -15.72 13.11
CA PRO A 34 -8.38 -15.35 13.21
C PRO A 34 -8.19 -13.91 13.70
N MET A 35 -7.54 -13.76 14.87
CA MET A 35 -7.20 -12.48 15.47
C MET A 35 -5.76 -12.07 15.16
N ILE A 36 -5.56 -10.80 14.77
CA ILE A 36 -4.29 -10.22 14.36
C ILE A 36 -3.87 -9.07 15.30
N ASN A 37 -2.56 -8.93 15.52
CA ASN A 37 -1.97 -7.86 16.33
C ASN A 37 -1.89 -6.55 15.53
N GLU A 38 -2.76 -5.60 15.86
CA GLU A 38 -2.87 -4.29 15.21
C GLU A 38 -1.55 -3.50 15.26
N VAL A 39 -0.75 -3.65 16.31
CA VAL A 39 0.55 -2.98 16.42
C VAL A 39 1.51 -3.47 15.33
N ALA A 40 1.53 -4.76 15.05
CA ALA A 40 2.34 -5.33 13.97
C ALA A 40 1.78 -4.89 12.60
N VAL A 41 0.46 -4.85 12.43
CA VAL A 41 -0.18 -4.39 11.19
C VAL A 41 0.20 -2.94 10.86
N ARG A 42 0.16 -2.03 11.84
CA ARG A 42 0.57 -0.63 11.64
C ARG A 42 2.05 -0.47 11.31
N ILE A 43 2.92 -1.25 11.96
CA ILE A 43 4.36 -1.27 11.62
C ILE A 43 4.55 -1.74 10.17
N ARG A 44 3.85 -2.80 9.75
CA ARG A 44 3.90 -3.29 8.37
C ARG A 44 3.41 -2.24 7.39
N ALA A 45 2.29 -1.57 7.68
CA ALA A 45 1.79 -0.48 6.85
C ALA A 45 2.83 0.64 6.71
N GLY A 46 3.57 0.97 7.78
CA GLY A 46 4.65 1.96 7.74
C GLY A 46 5.82 1.54 6.86
N ILE A 47 6.23 0.27 6.91
CA ILE A 47 7.28 -0.28 6.05
C ILE A 47 6.83 -0.29 4.59
N LEU A 48 5.58 -0.68 4.32
CA LEU A 48 5.08 -0.76 2.94
C LEU A 48 4.76 0.63 2.35
N LEU A 49 4.57 1.67 3.17
CA LEU A 49 4.30 3.04 2.72
C LEU A 49 5.44 3.63 1.86
N PHE A 50 6.68 3.15 2.02
CA PHE A 50 7.80 3.57 1.19
C PHE A 50 7.60 3.26 -0.30
N ILE A 51 6.90 2.17 -0.62
CA ILE A 51 6.66 1.74 -2.01
C ILE A 51 5.76 2.75 -2.74
N PRO A 52 4.54 3.06 -2.30
CA PRO A 52 3.70 4.04 -2.98
C PRO A 52 4.28 5.45 -2.94
N LEU A 53 5.08 5.83 -1.93
CA LEU A 53 5.80 7.11 -1.95
C LEU A 53 6.82 7.17 -3.10
N PHE A 54 7.60 6.10 -3.30
CA PHE A 54 8.52 5.99 -4.44
C PHE A 54 7.79 5.98 -5.79
N MET A 55 6.64 5.28 -5.87
CA MET A 55 5.80 5.31 -7.08
C MET A 55 5.22 6.70 -7.35
N LEU A 56 4.78 7.40 -6.31
CA LEU A 56 4.21 8.75 -6.43
C LEU A 56 5.26 9.70 -7.00
N TYR A 57 6.48 9.66 -6.46
CA TYR A 57 7.59 10.46 -6.98
C TYR A 57 7.86 10.18 -8.47
N THR A 58 7.92 8.90 -8.85
CA THR A 58 8.10 8.51 -10.26
C THR A 58 6.97 9.04 -11.14
N LEU A 59 5.72 8.89 -10.71
CA LEU A 59 4.55 9.31 -11.49
C LEU A 59 4.46 10.83 -11.60
N LEU A 60 4.87 11.58 -10.57
CA LEU A 60 4.96 13.03 -10.64
C LEU A 60 5.98 13.48 -11.70
N ASP A 61 7.16 12.86 -11.76
CA ASP A 61 8.15 13.13 -12.83
C ASP A 61 7.61 12.74 -14.22
N VAL A 62 6.94 11.59 -14.34
CA VAL A 62 6.34 11.15 -15.61
C VAL A 62 5.24 12.10 -16.11
N VAL A 63 4.46 12.69 -15.20
CA VAL A 63 3.32 13.56 -15.54
C VAL A 63 3.75 15.01 -15.74
N TYR A 64 4.58 15.54 -14.85
CA TYR A 64 4.94 16.96 -14.80
C TYR A 64 6.36 17.26 -15.27
N GLY A 65 7.23 16.25 -15.42
CA GLY A 65 8.59 16.41 -15.92
C GLY A 65 8.66 16.74 -17.41
N SER A 66 9.85 17.11 -17.88
CA SER A 66 10.08 17.38 -19.30
C SER A 66 9.86 16.09 -20.12
N ARG A 67 9.12 16.23 -21.21
CA ARG A 67 8.86 15.12 -22.16
C ARG A 67 10.03 14.86 -23.11
N TRP A 68 10.94 15.80 -23.15
CA TRP A 68 12.01 15.91 -24.12
C TRP A 68 13.34 16.01 -23.40
N GLU A 69 14.32 15.29 -23.93
CA GLU A 69 15.71 15.35 -23.51
C GLU A 69 16.52 15.91 -24.69
N VAL A 70 17.31 16.95 -24.43
CA VAL A 70 18.16 17.59 -25.44
C VAL A 70 19.44 16.78 -25.56
N THR A 71 19.75 16.28 -26.76
CA THR A 71 20.86 15.32 -27.00
C THR A 71 22.25 15.95 -26.86
N GLY A 72 22.34 17.28 -26.84
CA GLY A 72 23.60 18.02 -26.76
C GLY A 72 24.42 18.02 -28.06
N ASN A 73 24.07 17.20 -29.05
CA ASN A 73 24.81 17.05 -30.31
C ASN A 73 24.59 18.22 -31.27
N VAL A 74 23.38 18.78 -31.27
CA VAL A 74 23.02 19.93 -32.10
C VAL A 74 22.36 20.97 -31.18
N ILE A 75 23.19 21.89 -30.69
CA ILE A 75 22.73 23.12 -30.03
C ILE A 75 23.29 24.26 -30.88
N GLN A 76 22.43 24.85 -31.71
CA GLN A 76 22.80 25.98 -32.55
C GLN A 76 22.03 27.22 -32.11
N ASP A 77 22.77 28.30 -31.89
CA ASP A 77 22.18 29.61 -31.68
C ASP A 77 21.52 30.06 -32.99
N THR A 78 20.25 30.46 -32.94
CA THR A 78 19.55 30.95 -34.14
C THR A 78 19.83 32.42 -34.41
N PHE A 79 20.55 33.11 -33.52
CA PHE A 79 20.79 34.56 -33.52
C PHE A 79 19.52 35.41 -33.45
N ASP A 80 18.38 34.78 -33.13
CA ASP A 80 17.10 35.45 -32.93
C ASP A 80 16.76 35.51 -31.43
N THR A 81 15.90 36.44 -31.06
CA THR A 81 15.39 36.59 -29.69
C THR A 81 13.87 36.54 -29.65
N ASP A 82 13.32 35.94 -28.59
CA ASP A 82 11.88 36.01 -28.29
C ASP A 82 11.48 37.45 -27.86
N PHE A 83 10.17 37.72 -27.73
CA PHE A 83 9.61 39.00 -27.29
C PHE A 83 10.15 39.47 -25.93
N ASP A 84 10.59 38.55 -25.07
CA ASP A 84 11.21 38.82 -23.77
C ASP A 84 12.74 39.03 -23.84
N GLY A 85 13.34 39.08 -25.05
CA GLY A 85 14.79 39.25 -25.24
C GLY A 85 15.63 38.01 -24.93
N ARG A 86 15.02 36.82 -24.88
CA ARG A 86 15.72 35.54 -24.66
C ARG A 86 16.23 35.00 -25.98
N VAL A 87 17.49 34.54 -26.02
CA VAL A 87 18.10 33.96 -27.22
C VAL A 87 17.45 32.62 -27.55
N LEU A 88 17.08 32.46 -28.82
CA LEU A 88 16.48 31.23 -29.34
C LEU A 88 17.58 30.26 -29.77
N TYR A 89 17.45 29.02 -29.33
CA TYR A 89 18.35 27.93 -29.71
C TYR A 89 17.58 26.86 -30.47
N MET A 90 18.13 26.41 -31.60
CA MET A 90 17.70 25.21 -32.28
C MET A 90 18.37 24.01 -31.63
N VAL A 91 17.55 23.10 -31.10
CA VAL A 91 18.03 21.90 -30.41
C VAL A 91 17.44 20.63 -31.01
N GLU A 92 18.26 19.59 -31.13
CA GLU A 92 17.76 18.23 -31.35
C GLU A 92 17.24 17.66 -30.02
N ALA A 93 15.96 17.34 -30.00
CA ALA A 93 15.28 16.80 -28.83
C ALA A 93 14.73 15.41 -29.10
N VAL A 94 15.04 14.46 -28.23
CA VAL A 94 14.48 13.11 -28.25
C VAL A 94 13.43 12.97 -27.17
N ARG A 95 12.42 12.14 -27.43
CA ARG A 95 11.38 11.86 -26.44
C ARG A 95 11.98 11.03 -25.31
N ARG A 96 11.83 11.51 -24.07
CA ARG A 96 12.28 10.78 -22.88
C ARG A 96 11.51 9.45 -22.76
N VAL A 97 12.25 8.36 -22.57
CA VAL A 97 11.71 7.02 -22.31
C VAL A 97 12.03 6.64 -20.87
N TYR A 98 11.03 6.12 -20.15
CA TYR A 98 11.19 5.69 -18.76
C TYR A 98 11.40 4.19 -18.71
N ASP A 99 12.42 3.76 -17.99
CA ASP A 99 12.58 2.37 -17.58
C ASP A 99 11.84 2.15 -16.24
N TYR A 100 10.80 1.32 -16.28
CA TYR A 100 10.00 0.98 -15.10
C TYR A 100 10.41 -0.35 -14.46
N THR A 101 11.55 -0.94 -14.82
CA THR A 101 11.97 -2.26 -14.32
C THR A 101 11.99 -2.33 -12.79
N VAL A 102 12.51 -1.30 -12.12
CA VAL A 102 12.58 -1.25 -10.65
C VAL A 102 11.17 -1.12 -10.06
N GLN A 103 10.35 -0.26 -10.64
CA GLN A 103 8.97 0.01 -10.23
C GLN A 103 8.12 -1.27 -10.35
N SER A 104 8.24 -1.97 -11.48
CA SER A 104 7.57 -3.25 -11.73
C SER A 104 7.96 -4.32 -10.72
N ARG A 105 9.26 -4.45 -10.39
CA ARG A 105 9.72 -5.42 -9.37
C ARG A 105 9.18 -5.08 -7.97
N LEU A 106 9.17 -3.79 -7.61
CA LEU A 106 8.62 -3.34 -6.33
C LEU A 106 7.10 -3.54 -6.24
N LEU A 107 6.35 -3.27 -7.32
CA LEU A 107 4.92 -3.53 -7.37
C LEU A 107 4.62 -5.02 -7.32
N ALA A 108 5.39 -5.87 -8.01
CA ALA A 108 5.25 -7.32 -7.92
C ALA A 108 5.49 -7.82 -6.49
N TYR A 109 6.52 -7.29 -5.82
CA TYR A 109 6.78 -7.57 -4.40
C TYR A 109 5.62 -7.10 -3.50
N ALA A 110 5.14 -5.87 -3.68
CA ALA A 110 4.03 -5.33 -2.90
C ALA A 110 2.73 -6.13 -3.13
N PHE A 111 2.46 -6.53 -4.37
CA PHE A 111 1.31 -7.36 -4.72
C PHE A 111 1.38 -8.71 -4.02
N PHE A 112 2.54 -9.39 -4.12
CA PHE A 112 2.79 -10.64 -3.41
C PHE A 112 2.56 -10.48 -1.90
N GLU A 113 3.15 -9.46 -1.29
CA GLU A 113 2.99 -9.12 0.14
C GLU A 113 1.52 -8.94 0.54
N MET A 114 0.71 -8.27 -0.28
CA MET A 114 -0.73 -8.11 -0.01
C MET A 114 -1.48 -9.43 -0.06
N ILE A 115 -1.20 -10.29 -1.04
CA ILE A 115 -1.90 -11.57 -1.22
C ILE A 115 -1.52 -12.57 -0.13
N VAL A 116 -0.23 -12.77 0.13
CA VAL A 116 0.19 -13.79 1.10
C VAL A 116 -0.18 -13.44 2.54
N ALA A 117 -0.35 -12.16 2.86
CA ALA A 117 -0.78 -11.71 4.18
C ALA A 117 -2.26 -12.01 4.48
N MET A 118 -3.11 -12.20 3.45
CA MET A 118 -4.55 -12.41 3.64
C MET A 118 -4.91 -13.70 4.39
N PHE A 119 -4.07 -14.73 4.30
CA PHE A 119 -4.36 -16.04 4.87
C PHE A 119 -3.35 -16.42 5.95
N PRO A 120 -3.80 -16.97 7.10
CA PRO A 120 -2.90 -17.44 8.15
C PRO A 120 -1.85 -18.45 7.66
N ALA A 121 -2.24 -19.32 6.72
CA ALA A 121 -1.36 -20.33 6.14
C ALA A 121 -0.22 -19.71 5.31
N THR A 122 -0.51 -18.70 4.49
CA THR A 122 0.48 -18.10 3.57
C THR A 122 1.26 -16.96 4.19
N THR A 123 0.82 -16.41 5.33
CA THR A 123 1.46 -15.25 5.98
C THR A 123 2.95 -15.48 6.26
N ARG A 124 3.37 -16.73 6.51
CA ARG A 124 4.77 -17.09 6.75
C ARG A 124 5.69 -16.78 5.56
N LEU A 125 5.14 -16.64 4.36
CA LEU A 125 5.87 -16.29 3.15
C LEU A 125 6.14 -14.78 3.01
N SER A 126 5.59 -13.94 3.88
CA SER A 126 5.75 -12.48 3.84
C SER A 126 6.95 -12.03 4.69
N PRO A 127 8.06 -11.59 4.08
CA PRO A 127 9.14 -10.92 4.79
C PRO A 127 8.68 -9.75 5.66
N THR A 128 7.76 -8.90 5.18
CA THR A 128 7.36 -7.73 5.98
C THR A 128 6.59 -8.12 7.23
N VAL A 129 5.82 -9.21 7.21
CA VAL A 129 5.11 -9.69 8.40
C VAL A 129 6.06 -10.21 9.45
N TRP A 130 7.12 -10.92 9.05
CA TRP A 130 8.18 -11.32 9.98
C TRP A 130 8.78 -10.11 10.67
N ILE A 131 9.26 -9.13 9.89
CA ILE A 131 9.88 -7.92 10.42
C ILE A 131 8.92 -7.17 11.33
N ALA A 132 7.67 -6.98 10.91
CA ALA A 132 6.68 -6.25 11.69
C ALA A 132 6.29 -6.96 13.00
N SER A 133 6.16 -8.29 12.97
CA SER A 133 5.87 -9.10 14.16
C SER A 133 7.01 -9.05 15.18
N LEU A 134 8.25 -9.10 14.69
CA LEU A 134 9.46 -8.98 15.50
C LEU A 134 9.58 -7.58 16.13
N LEU A 135 9.35 -6.51 15.35
CA LEU A 135 9.35 -5.13 15.85
C LEU A 135 8.19 -4.82 16.82
N ALA A 136 7.12 -5.62 16.77
CA ALA A 136 5.98 -5.53 17.69
C ALA A 136 6.15 -6.39 18.94
N ALA A 137 7.14 -7.30 19.00
CA ALA A 137 7.22 -8.35 20.02
C ALA A 137 7.22 -7.82 21.47
N ASN A 138 7.84 -6.66 21.71
CA ASN A 138 7.94 -6.04 23.03
C ASN A 138 6.84 -5.00 23.32
N LYS A 139 5.94 -4.76 22.37
CA LYS A 139 4.83 -3.81 22.52
C LYS A 139 3.58 -4.56 22.96
N PRO A 140 2.69 -3.94 23.77
CA PRO A 140 1.45 -4.58 24.18
C PRO A 140 0.59 -4.89 22.95
N PRO A 141 0.17 -6.14 22.74
CA PRO A 141 -0.60 -6.49 21.56
C PRO A 141 -2.04 -5.98 21.67
N VAL A 142 -2.57 -5.52 20.54
CA VAL A 142 -3.99 -5.16 20.41
C VAL A 142 -4.59 -6.11 19.38
N TRP A 143 -5.45 -7.03 19.83
CA TRP A 143 -6.02 -8.06 18.99
C TRP A 143 -7.28 -7.55 18.29
N LYS A 144 -7.31 -7.68 16.96
CA LYS A 144 -8.45 -7.31 16.11
C LYS A 144 -8.77 -8.44 15.12
N PRO A 145 -10.00 -8.56 14.62
CA PRO A 145 -10.36 -9.58 13.64
C PRO A 145 -9.63 -9.36 12.31
N LEU A 146 -9.29 -10.44 11.61
CA LEU A 146 -8.59 -10.41 10.32
C LEU A 146 -9.48 -9.98 9.15
N ALA A 147 -10.78 -10.26 9.20
CA ALA A 147 -11.67 -10.06 8.05
C ALA A 147 -11.71 -8.61 7.53
N PRO A 148 -11.85 -7.57 8.37
CA PRO A 148 -11.79 -6.19 7.91
C PRO A 148 -10.45 -5.81 7.26
N LYS A 149 -9.34 -6.42 7.70
CA LYS A 149 -8.01 -6.16 7.13
C LYS A 149 -7.83 -6.78 5.75
N ARG A 150 -8.46 -7.93 5.49
CA ARG A 150 -8.47 -8.54 4.14
C ARG A 150 -9.08 -7.60 3.10
N MET A 151 -10.12 -6.85 3.47
CA MET A 151 -10.73 -5.83 2.60
C MET A 151 -9.75 -4.68 2.32
N ALA A 152 -9.05 -4.18 3.34
CA ALA A 152 -8.03 -3.15 3.15
C ALA A 152 -6.91 -3.62 2.20
N TRP A 153 -6.43 -4.85 2.38
CA TRP A 153 -5.37 -5.41 1.54
C TRP A 153 -5.84 -5.76 0.12
N SER A 154 -7.11 -6.11 -0.08
CA SER A 154 -7.66 -6.34 -1.42
C SER A 154 -7.75 -5.03 -2.21
N ILE A 155 -8.21 -3.94 -1.58
CA ILE A 155 -8.19 -2.60 -2.17
C ILE A 155 -6.75 -2.24 -2.57
N GLY A 156 -5.79 -2.42 -1.66
CA GLY A 156 -4.37 -2.20 -1.95
C GLY A 156 -3.85 -3.02 -3.12
N ALA A 157 -4.15 -4.33 -3.16
CA ALA A 157 -3.75 -5.23 -4.24
C ALA A 157 -4.34 -4.81 -5.60
N THR A 158 -5.60 -4.38 -5.64
CA THR A 158 -6.24 -3.86 -6.86
C THR A 158 -5.53 -2.60 -7.37
N MET A 159 -5.22 -1.65 -6.47
CA MET A 159 -4.51 -0.42 -6.85
C MET A 159 -3.09 -0.71 -7.37
N ILE A 160 -2.39 -1.66 -6.73
CA ILE A 160 -1.08 -2.14 -7.19
C ILE A 160 -1.19 -2.75 -8.58
N ALA A 161 -2.20 -3.59 -8.84
CA ALA A 161 -2.41 -4.20 -10.15
C ALA A 161 -2.66 -3.16 -11.25
N VAL A 162 -3.47 -2.13 -10.98
CA VAL A 162 -3.69 -1.01 -11.92
C VAL A 162 -2.36 -0.30 -12.25
N CYS A 163 -1.55 0.01 -11.24
CA CYS A 163 -0.24 0.65 -11.45
C CYS A 163 0.72 -0.27 -12.21
N TRP A 164 0.67 -1.57 -11.95
CA TRP A 164 1.55 -2.54 -12.58
C TRP A 164 1.23 -2.70 -14.08
N ILE A 165 -0.06 -2.71 -14.44
CA ILE A 165 -0.53 -2.67 -15.82
C ILE A 165 -0.08 -1.37 -16.51
N PHE A 166 -0.18 -0.22 -15.84
CA PHE A 166 0.26 1.05 -16.40
C PHE A 166 1.75 1.07 -16.78
N PHE A 167 2.61 0.47 -15.94
CA PHE A 167 4.05 0.41 -16.19
C PHE A 167 4.46 -0.66 -17.21
N ASN A 168 3.61 -1.67 -17.45
CA ASN A 168 3.87 -2.75 -18.41
C ASN A 168 2.64 -2.98 -19.33
N PRO A 169 2.22 -1.93 -20.08
CA PRO A 169 0.97 -1.97 -20.84
C PRO A 169 1.07 -2.94 -22.03
N ASP A 170 2.25 -3.06 -22.63
CA ASP A 170 2.56 -3.97 -23.72
C ASP A 170 2.47 -5.45 -23.28
N THR A 171 3.02 -5.77 -22.11
CA THR A 171 2.98 -7.13 -21.56
C THR A 171 1.55 -7.55 -21.24
N PHE A 172 0.76 -6.65 -20.63
CA PHE A 172 -0.64 -6.92 -20.34
C PHE A 172 -1.48 -7.01 -21.62
N ALA A 173 -1.32 -6.07 -22.56
CA ALA A 173 -2.02 -6.10 -23.84
C ALA A 173 -1.68 -7.37 -24.64
N GLY A 174 -0.42 -7.77 -24.67
CA GLY A 174 0.03 -9.01 -25.30
C GLY A 174 -0.68 -10.23 -24.71
N TRP A 175 -0.75 -10.33 -23.38
CA TRP A 175 -1.49 -11.40 -22.71
C TRP A 175 -3.00 -11.38 -23.01
N VAL A 176 -3.64 -10.20 -23.01
CA VAL A 176 -5.06 -10.09 -23.36
C VAL A 176 -5.28 -10.54 -24.80
N ASN A 177 -4.48 -10.06 -25.75
CA ASN A 177 -4.62 -10.36 -27.16
C ASN A 177 -4.37 -11.85 -27.48
N THR A 178 -3.46 -12.51 -26.74
CA THR A 178 -3.25 -13.95 -26.90
C THR A 178 -4.42 -14.77 -26.36
N VAL A 179 -5.02 -14.35 -25.24
CA VAL A 179 -6.18 -15.02 -24.65
C VAL A 179 -7.45 -14.81 -25.48
N THR A 180 -7.67 -13.61 -26.00
CA THR A 180 -8.87 -13.29 -26.83
C THR A 180 -8.71 -13.69 -28.29
N MET A 181 -7.50 -14.10 -28.71
CA MET A 181 -7.14 -14.38 -30.11
C MET A 181 -7.43 -13.20 -31.07
N HIS A 182 -7.55 -11.98 -30.53
CA HIS A 182 -7.89 -10.76 -31.25
C HIS A 182 -7.14 -9.57 -30.65
N GLU A 183 -6.80 -8.58 -31.48
CA GLU A 183 -6.13 -7.36 -31.02
C GLU A 183 -7.14 -6.39 -30.37
N TRP A 184 -7.41 -6.59 -29.07
CA TRP A 184 -8.30 -5.73 -28.29
C TRP A 184 -7.57 -4.53 -27.70
N LEU A 185 -6.29 -4.70 -27.38
CA LEU A 185 -5.46 -3.66 -26.77
C LEU A 185 -4.21 -3.41 -27.63
N PRO A 186 -3.82 -2.13 -27.83
CA PRO A 186 -2.61 -1.81 -28.60
C PRO A 186 -1.36 -2.16 -27.80
N THR A 187 -0.39 -2.81 -28.43
CA THR A 187 0.94 -3.13 -27.84
C THR A 187 1.99 -2.06 -28.14
N THR A 188 1.67 -1.09 -28.99
CA THR A 188 2.59 -0.04 -29.47
C THR A 188 2.47 1.29 -28.72
N SER A 189 1.44 1.44 -27.87
CA SER A 189 1.22 2.65 -27.09
C SER A 189 0.52 2.36 -25.78
N ASN A 190 0.71 3.23 -24.79
CA ASN A 190 0.03 3.10 -23.51
C ASN A 190 -1.42 3.57 -23.64
N TYR A 191 -2.36 2.63 -23.49
CA TYR A 191 -3.81 2.87 -23.57
C TYR A 191 -4.41 3.40 -22.26
N MET A 192 -3.64 3.41 -21.16
CA MET A 192 -4.12 3.91 -19.86
C MET A 192 -3.73 5.38 -19.66
N PRO A 193 -4.71 6.27 -19.37
CA PRO A 193 -4.42 7.66 -19.02
C PRO A 193 -3.51 7.79 -17.79
N ARG A 194 -2.50 8.66 -17.87
CA ARG A 194 -1.48 8.85 -16.81
C ARG A 194 -2.03 9.32 -15.46
N TRP A 195 -3.22 9.93 -15.45
CA TRP A 195 -3.85 10.40 -14.21
C TRP A 195 -4.39 9.25 -13.36
N ILE A 196 -4.75 8.10 -13.96
CA ILE A 196 -5.29 6.94 -13.25
C ILE A 196 -4.28 6.40 -12.22
N PRO A 197 -3.05 6.01 -12.60
CA PRO A 197 -2.07 5.53 -11.63
C PRO A 197 -1.66 6.65 -10.65
N LEU A 198 -1.62 7.91 -11.08
CA LEU A 198 -1.29 9.04 -10.20
C LEU A 198 -2.32 9.20 -9.08
N VAL A 199 -3.61 9.19 -9.41
CA VAL A 199 -4.71 9.27 -8.43
C VAL A 199 -4.74 8.02 -7.56
N ALA A 200 -4.59 6.83 -8.16
CA ALA A 200 -4.55 5.59 -7.39
C ALA A 200 -3.41 5.63 -6.37
N VAL A 201 -2.18 5.92 -6.78
CA VAL A 201 -1.05 5.99 -5.84
C VAL A 201 -1.25 7.10 -4.80
N GLY A 202 -1.75 8.27 -5.18
CA GLY A 202 -2.06 9.35 -4.23
C GLY A 202 -3.07 8.93 -3.16
N VAL A 203 -4.16 8.27 -3.56
CA VAL A 203 -5.15 7.71 -2.63
C VAL A 203 -4.53 6.62 -1.75
N CYS A 204 -3.67 5.77 -2.31
CA CYS A 204 -2.97 4.71 -1.58
C CYS A 204 -2.08 5.29 -0.48
N VAL A 205 -1.29 6.31 -0.82
CA VAL A 205 -0.46 7.06 0.14
C VAL A 205 -1.35 7.64 1.25
N GLY A 206 -2.48 8.27 0.90
CA GLY A 206 -3.42 8.81 1.87
C GLY A 206 -3.96 7.75 2.84
N PHE A 207 -4.44 6.62 2.31
CA PHE A 207 -4.98 5.52 3.13
C PHE A 207 -3.92 4.90 4.05
N MET A 208 -2.73 4.62 3.53
CA MET A 208 -1.64 4.05 4.32
C MET A 208 -1.10 5.04 5.35
N TRP A 209 -1.01 6.33 5.00
CA TRP A 209 -0.61 7.37 5.92
C TRP A 209 -1.62 7.50 7.08
N MET A 210 -2.92 7.48 6.81
CA MET A 210 -3.94 7.50 7.86
C MET A 210 -3.84 6.27 8.78
N GLU A 211 -3.59 5.08 8.24
CA GLU A 211 -3.45 3.86 9.05
C GLU A 211 -2.18 3.89 9.93
N THR A 212 -1.09 4.45 9.41
CA THR A 212 0.21 4.45 10.08
C THR A 212 0.37 5.59 11.08
N VAL A 213 -0.12 6.78 10.75
CA VAL A 213 0.04 8.00 11.56
C VAL A 213 -1.15 8.22 12.49
N LEU A 214 -2.38 8.16 11.96
CA LEU A 214 -3.60 8.39 12.75
C LEU A 214 -4.14 7.10 13.37
N GLY A 215 -3.72 5.95 12.85
CA GLY A 215 -4.24 4.66 13.31
C GLY A 215 -5.62 4.29 12.74
N VAL A 216 -6.08 5.01 11.71
CA VAL A 216 -7.39 4.81 11.08
C VAL A 216 -7.22 4.05 9.78
N CYS A 217 -7.82 2.86 9.68
CA CYS A 217 -7.76 2.04 8.47
C CYS A 217 -9.08 2.15 7.68
N VAL A 218 -9.07 2.96 6.62
CA VAL A 218 -10.26 3.21 5.78
C VAL A 218 -10.86 1.93 5.21
N GLY A 219 -10.03 0.94 4.87
CA GLY A 219 -10.53 -0.36 4.38
C GLY A 219 -11.30 -1.15 5.46
N CYS A 220 -10.89 -1.04 6.72
CA CYS A 220 -11.64 -1.62 7.84
C CYS A 220 -12.97 -0.90 8.07
N GLU A 221 -12.98 0.44 7.97
CA GLU A 221 -14.20 1.25 8.09
C GLU A 221 -15.20 0.93 6.97
N LEU A 222 -14.71 0.79 5.73
CA LEU A 222 -15.55 0.39 4.60
C LEU A 222 -16.16 -1.00 4.81
N HIS A 223 -15.40 -1.94 5.36
CA HIS A 223 -15.92 -3.27 5.70
C HIS A 223 -17.01 -3.19 6.78
N ALA A 224 -16.80 -2.39 7.83
CA ALA A 224 -17.78 -2.19 8.90
C ALA A 224 -19.08 -1.55 8.35
N LEU A 225 -18.96 -0.57 7.46
CA LEU A 225 -20.10 0.05 6.77
C LEU A 225 -20.89 -0.98 5.95
N LEU A 226 -20.20 -1.82 5.16
CA LEU A 226 -20.83 -2.85 4.34
C LEU A 226 -21.49 -3.96 5.18
N ALA A 227 -20.91 -4.30 6.33
CA ALA A 227 -21.54 -5.19 7.29
C ALA A 227 -22.82 -4.58 7.87
N LYS A 228 -22.80 -3.28 8.23
CA LYS A 228 -23.99 -2.55 8.71
C LYS A 228 -25.10 -2.46 7.67
N LEU A 229 -24.77 -2.38 6.38
CA LEU A 229 -25.71 -2.41 5.27
C LEU A 229 -26.23 -3.83 4.95
N GLY A 230 -25.81 -4.85 5.69
CA GLY A 230 -26.25 -6.24 5.51
C GLY A 230 -25.62 -6.97 4.33
N VAL A 231 -24.59 -6.39 3.68
CA VAL A 231 -23.87 -7.03 2.57
C VAL A 231 -23.01 -8.19 3.08
N PHE A 232 -22.45 -8.06 4.29
CA PHE A 232 -21.68 -9.11 4.96
C PHE A 232 -22.43 -9.61 6.21
N LYS A 233 -22.53 -10.94 6.37
CA LYS A 233 -23.21 -11.60 7.50
C LYS A 233 -22.35 -11.75 8.77
N GLN A 234 -21.11 -11.29 8.77
CA GLN A 234 -20.20 -11.51 9.90
C GLN A 234 -20.52 -10.54 11.04
N GLU A 235 -20.86 -11.07 12.21
CA GLU A 235 -20.97 -10.33 13.46
C GLU A 235 -19.58 -9.92 13.92
N CYS A 236 -19.13 -8.77 13.47
CA CYS A 236 -17.87 -8.19 13.89
C CYS A 236 -18.12 -7.42 15.20
N GLU A 237 -17.70 -7.97 16.35
CA GLU A 237 -17.74 -7.27 17.66
C GLU A 237 -17.08 -5.88 17.62
N ALA A 238 -16.08 -5.69 16.73
CA ALA A 238 -15.42 -4.41 16.51
C ALA A 238 -16.17 -3.45 15.55
N CYS A 239 -17.08 -3.96 14.72
CA CYS A 239 -17.83 -3.16 13.73
C CYS A 239 -19.05 -2.48 14.34
N ASN A 240 -19.50 -2.95 15.50
CA ASN A 240 -20.52 -2.30 16.32
C ASN A 240 -19.97 -1.18 17.23
N ASN A 241 -18.64 -0.98 17.27
CA ASN A 241 -18.01 0.03 18.10
C ASN A 241 -17.19 1.00 17.23
N LEU A 242 -17.89 1.83 16.45
CA LEU A 242 -17.32 3.07 15.87
C LEU A 242 -17.11 4.07 17.02
N ASP A 243 -16.19 3.75 17.92
CA ASP A 243 -15.85 4.65 19.01
C ASP A 243 -14.82 5.66 18.48
N PHE A 244 -15.32 6.85 18.12
CA PHE A 244 -14.51 8.00 17.74
C PHE A 244 -13.81 8.55 18.99
N GLY A 245 -12.85 7.79 19.52
CA GLY A 245 -11.88 8.26 20.51
C GLY A 245 -12.24 8.13 21.98
N ALA A 246 -13.23 7.33 22.42
CA ALA A 246 -13.31 7.02 23.84
C ALA A 246 -12.38 5.84 24.22
N PRO A 247 -11.61 5.95 25.32
CA PRO A 247 -10.83 4.84 25.83
C PRO A 247 -11.77 3.72 26.31
N PRO A 248 -11.35 2.44 26.22
CA PRO A 248 -12.20 1.32 26.59
C PRO A 248 -12.63 1.45 28.05
N SER A 249 -13.94 1.46 28.28
CA SER A 249 -14.49 1.16 29.60
C SER A 249 -14.19 -0.32 29.88
N SER A 250 -13.27 -0.53 30.82
CA SER A 250 -13.06 -1.85 31.43
C SER A 250 -14.35 -2.32 32.11
N PRO A 251 -14.64 -3.64 32.12
CA PRO A 251 -15.71 -4.20 32.94
C PRO A 251 -15.48 -3.93 34.44
#